data_AF-A0A954PS87-F1
#
_entry.id   AF-A0A954PS87-F1
#
_cell.length_a   1.000
_cell.length_b   1.000
_cell.length_c   1.000
_cell.angle_alpha   90.00
_cell.angle_beta   90.00
_cell.angle_gamma   90.00
#
_symmetry.space_group_name_H-M   'P 1'
#
loop_
_entity.id
_entity.type
_entity.pdbx_description
1 polymer ?
#
loop_
_entity_poly.entity_id
_entity_poly.type
_entity_poly.pdbx_seq_one_letter_code
_entity_poly.pdbx_strand_id
1 'polypeptide(L)'
;MSKSGLEGYRETLFAVICGVGMMLSGPGATRSLAQDTAGAEIGLERSATQAELTRLAEICDSLGLRSQAELSRSWMPAERRDCRILFLPTELPRPLPDDANQAHWARHFAAVRAKYAAHLFAQAEQYAQAGDEAAAYRLLCHVLREDPNHAAAKRILGPLVTAVEQRPRIRRATVPHPEFGWPAGSYSRVETPHFSIVTRAEPKSTLALAEQMEVFLALWRQVFFPLWAPPGQLSERFLGRYRSWEKPSVMEVYLLRDRAEYLKILGVAEAD
;
A
#
# COMPACT_ATOMS: atom_id res chain seq x y z
N MET A 1 25.68 -48.48 2.53
CA MET A 1 25.30 -48.39 1.10
C MET A 1 24.02 -47.56 1.06
N SER A 2 24.12 -46.24 0.81
CA SER A 2 23.84 -45.57 -0.49
C SER A 2 22.34 -45.66 -0.84
N LYS A 3 21.55 -44.60 -1.10
CA LYS A 3 21.79 -43.16 -1.39
C LYS A 3 20.44 -42.40 -1.36
N SER A 4 20.48 -41.12 -1.00
CA SER A 4 19.73 -39.94 -1.50
C SER A 4 18.26 -39.98 -2.01
N GLY A 5 17.47 -38.98 -1.61
CA GLY A 5 16.97 -37.96 -2.55
C GLY A 5 15.49 -37.52 -2.50
N LEU A 6 15.30 -36.18 -2.50
CA LEU A 6 14.13 -35.35 -2.90
C LEU A 6 13.08 -35.11 -1.78
N GLU A 7 12.88 -33.94 -1.15
CA GLU A 7 13.05 -32.50 -1.49
C GLU A 7 12.32 -32.00 -2.77
N GLY A 8 11.47 -30.96 -2.60
CA GLY A 8 10.71 -30.22 -3.64
C GLY A 8 9.23 -30.62 -3.67
N TYR A 9 8.22 -29.74 -3.58
CA TYR A 9 8.01 -28.53 -4.36
C TYR A 9 7.16 -27.49 -3.60
N ARG A 10 7.70 -26.28 -3.40
CA ARG A 10 6.94 -25.02 -3.22
C ARG A 10 7.02 -24.31 -4.57
N GLU A 11 5.96 -24.33 -5.37
CA GLU A 11 5.96 -23.59 -6.63
C GLU A 11 5.70 -22.10 -6.38
N THR A 12 6.73 -21.34 -6.73
CA THR A 12 6.78 -19.89 -6.70
C THR A 12 6.60 -19.42 -8.13
N LEU A 13 5.54 -18.66 -8.42
CA LEU A 13 5.37 -18.00 -9.72
C LEU A 13 6.28 -16.75 -9.75
N PHE A 14 7.45 -16.88 -10.38
CA PHE A 14 8.30 -15.77 -10.77
C PHE A 14 8.05 -15.43 -12.24
N ALA A 15 7.63 -14.20 -12.52
CA ALA A 15 7.67 -13.63 -13.86
C ALA A 15 8.96 -12.81 -14.01
N VAL A 16 9.89 -13.30 -14.83
CA VAL A 16 11.09 -12.57 -15.26
C VAL A 16 10.77 -11.93 -16.60
N ILE A 17 10.83 -10.59 -16.69
CA ILE A 17 10.73 -9.87 -17.97
C ILE A 17 12.14 -9.35 -18.31
N CYS A 18 12.75 -9.93 -19.35
CA CYS A 18 13.98 -9.43 -19.95
C CYS A 18 13.64 -8.34 -20.98
N GLY A 19 14.09 -7.10 -20.73
CA GLY A 19 13.99 -6.01 -21.70
C GLY A 19 15.15 -6.04 -22.70
N VAL A 20 14.83 -6.12 -23.99
CA VAL A 20 15.77 -5.87 -25.09
C VAL A 20 15.98 -4.36 -25.20
N GLY A 21 17.23 -3.93 -25.10
CA GLY A 21 17.62 -2.53 -25.20
C GLY A 21 17.66 -2.03 -26.64
N MET A 22 16.92 -0.96 -26.92
CA MET A 22 17.09 -0.14 -28.12
C MET A 22 17.56 1.24 -27.67
N MET A 23 18.85 1.55 -27.91
CA MET A 23 19.45 2.83 -27.55
C MET A 23 18.93 3.93 -28.49
N LEU A 24 18.15 4.86 -27.94
CA LEU A 24 17.94 6.19 -28.50
C LEU A 24 18.50 7.20 -27.49
N SER A 25 19.57 7.90 -27.89
CA SER A 25 20.17 8.99 -27.13
C SER A 25 19.22 10.18 -27.04
N GLY A 26 18.46 10.24 -25.95
CA GLY A 26 17.67 11.40 -25.51
C GLY A 26 18.29 12.07 -24.27
N PRO A 27 17.67 13.13 -23.71
CA PRO A 27 18.21 14.04 -22.68
C PRO A 27 18.35 13.41 -21.27
N GLY A 28 18.92 12.21 -21.18
CA GLY A 28 19.02 11.42 -19.95
C GLY A 28 20.16 11.82 -19.00
N ALA A 29 21.16 12.59 -19.47
CA ALA A 29 22.34 12.90 -18.68
C ALA A 29 22.04 13.85 -17.50
N THR A 30 21.17 14.84 -17.69
CA THR A 30 20.71 15.76 -16.62
C THR A 30 19.70 15.10 -15.69
N ARG A 31 18.92 14.12 -16.18
CA ARG A 31 17.95 13.37 -15.37
C ARG A 31 18.63 12.46 -14.35
N SER A 32 19.74 11.81 -14.71
CA SER A 32 20.47 10.90 -13.80
C SER A 32 21.03 11.66 -12.58
N LEU A 33 21.77 12.75 -12.80
CA LEU A 33 22.45 13.46 -11.70
C LEU A 33 21.50 14.06 -10.67
N ALA A 34 20.37 14.64 -11.12
CA ALA A 34 19.37 15.19 -10.21
C ALA A 34 18.67 14.08 -9.39
N GLN A 35 18.38 12.94 -10.01
CA GLN A 35 17.79 11.78 -9.34
C GLN A 35 18.78 11.11 -8.37
N ASP A 36 20.06 11.05 -8.72
CA ASP A 36 21.12 10.51 -7.88
C ASP A 36 21.35 11.40 -6.63
N THR A 37 21.28 12.72 -6.80
CA THR A 37 21.38 13.69 -5.69
C THR A 37 20.16 13.62 -4.78
N ALA A 38 18.95 13.62 -5.35
CA ALA A 38 17.70 13.45 -4.61
C ALA A 38 17.67 12.13 -3.82
N GLY A 39 18.14 11.04 -4.41
CA GLY A 39 18.27 9.75 -3.74
C GLY A 39 19.25 9.78 -2.55
N ALA A 40 20.38 10.45 -2.70
CA ALA A 40 21.36 10.63 -1.64
C ALA A 40 20.82 11.49 -0.48
N GLU A 41 20.11 12.58 -0.79
CA GLU A 41 19.45 13.43 0.21
C GLU A 41 18.42 12.66 1.02
N ILE A 42 17.58 11.85 0.36
CA ILE A 42 16.62 10.97 1.04
C ILE A 42 17.33 10.03 2.00
N GLY A 43 18.44 9.41 1.59
CA GLY A 43 19.23 8.50 2.43
C GLY A 43 19.82 9.17 3.68
N LEU A 44 20.26 10.42 3.55
CA LEU A 44 20.78 11.22 4.66
C LEU A 44 19.67 11.57 5.66
N GLU A 45 18.55 12.14 5.20
CA GLU A 45 17.44 12.50 6.10
C GLU A 45 16.80 11.25 6.74
N ARG A 46 16.76 10.13 6.00
CA ARG A 46 16.36 8.82 6.52
C ARG A 46 17.25 8.39 7.69
N SER A 47 18.56 8.50 7.54
CA SER A 47 19.53 8.14 8.57
C SER A 47 19.42 9.05 9.80
N ALA A 48 19.24 10.37 9.59
CA ALA A 48 19.02 11.32 10.68
C ALA A 48 17.72 11.03 11.45
N THR A 49 16.66 10.69 10.73
CA THR A 49 15.37 10.30 11.33
C THR A 49 15.49 9.01 12.13
N GLN A 50 16.19 7.99 11.60
CA GLN A 50 16.44 6.74 12.32
C GLN A 50 17.23 6.98 13.63
N ALA A 51 18.22 7.87 13.61
CA ALA A 51 18.99 8.21 14.80
C ALA A 51 18.12 8.85 15.88
N GLU A 52 17.23 9.78 15.49
CA GLU A 52 16.31 10.43 16.42
C GLU A 52 15.27 9.46 16.99
N LEU A 53 14.74 8.55 16.18
CA LEU A 53 13.85 7.48 16.64
C LEU A 53 14.56 6.50 17.59
N THR A 54 15.84 6.22 17.34
CA THR A 54 16.65 5.38 18.23
C THR A 54 16.87 6.06 19.58
N ARG A 55 17.19 7.35 19.60
CA ARG A 55 17.27 8.16 20.82
C ARG A 55 15.94 8.16 21.58
N LEU A 56 14.82 8.33 20.88
CA LEU A 56 13.49 8.27 21.49
C LEU A 56 13.22 6.89 22.13
N ALA A 57 13.67 5.80 21.50
CA ALA A 57 13.57 4.46 22.06
C ALA A 57 14.38 4.29 23.36
N GLU A 58 15.59 4.85 23.43
CA GLU A 58 16.43 4.83 24.63
C GLU A 58 15.75 5.58 25.80
N ILE A 59 15.12 6.72 25.51
CA ILE A 59 14.32 7.46 26.49
C ILE A 59 13.14 6.60 26.96
N CYS A 60 12.41 5.96 26.05
CA CYS A 60 11.31 5.06 26.39
C CYS A 60 11.76 3.90 27.30
N ASP A 61 12.92 3.29 27.03
CA ASP A 61 13.47 2.23 27.89
C ASP A 61 13.73 2.72 29.31
N SER A 62 14.30 3.92 29.47
CA SER A 62 14.55 4.52 30.78
C SER A 62 13.28 4.77 31.59
N LEU A 63 12.14 4.93 30.91
CA LEU A 63 10.82 5.16 31.49
C LEU A 63 9.98 3.86 31.59
N GLY A 64 10.52 2.71 31.19
CA GLY A 64 9.80 1.43 31.21
C GLY A 64 8.77 1.24 30.09
N LEU A 65 8.76 2.11 29.07
CA LEU A 65 7.82 2.11 27.94
C LEU A 65 8.28 1.15 26.82
N ARG A 66 8.25 -0.17 27.10
CA ARG A 66 8.83 -1.19 26.21
C ARG A 66 8.22 -1.24 24.80
N SER A 67 6.89 -1.18 24.68
CA SER A 67 6.22 -1.26 23.39
C SER A 67 6.49 -0.04 22.52
N GLN A 68 6.58 1.15 23.12
CA GLN A 68 6.95 2.39 22.44
C GLN A 68 8.42 2.37 21.99
N ALA A 69 9.32 1.85 22.81
CA ALA A 69 10.73 1.70 22.44
C ALA A 69 10.92 0.73 21.25
N GLU A 70 10.24 -0.41 21.27
CA GLU A 70 10.24 -1.37 20.17
C GLU A 70 9.67 -0.76 18.88
N LEU A 71 8.54 -0.06 18.98
CA LEU A 71 7.94 0.61 17.83
C LEU A 71 8.87 1.68 17.25
N SER A 72 9.49 2.51 18.09
CA SER A 72 10.45 3.53 17.64
C SER A 72 11.64 2.91 16.88
N ARG A 73 12.19 1.79 17.37
CA ARG A 73 13.33 1.09 16.73
C ARG A 73 12.96 0.46 15.39
N SER A 74 11.81 -0.21 15.35
CA SER A 74 11.34 -0.96 14.18
C SER A 74 10.61 -0.10 13.15
N TRP A 75 10.37 1.19 13.45
CA TRP A 75 9.55 2.06 12.61
C TRP A 75 10.10 2.20 11.19
N MET A 76 11.40 2.39 11.01
CA MET A 76 11.97 2.46 9.66
C MET A 76 12.40 1.07 9.20
N PRO A 77 11.82 0.55 8.10
CA PRO A 77 12.24 -0.74 7.56
C PRO A 77 13.71 -0.71 7.17
N ALA A 78 14.46 -1.77 7.48
CA ALA A 78 15.86 -1.89 7.07
C ALA A 78 16.00 -1.76 5.54
N GLU A 79 17.05 -1.07 5.09
CA GLU A 79 17.35 -0.99 3.68
C GLU A 79 17.74 -2.35 3.13
N ARG A 80 17.12 -2.70 2.01
CA ARG A 80 17.32 -3.96 1.32
C ARG A 80 17.56 -3.67 -0.15
N ARG A 81 18.70 -4.11 -0.67
CA ARG A 81 19.08 -3.91 -2.08
C ARG A 81 18.39 -4.89 -3.02
N ASP A 82 17.84 -5.97 -2.48
CA ASP A 82 17.21 -7.07 -3.20
C ASP A 82 15.69 -6.93 -3.32
N CYS A 83 15.08 -5.95 -2.65
CA CYS A 83 13.65 -5.71 -2.73
C CYS A 83 13.32 -4.22 -2.71
N ARG A 84 12.17 -3.88 -3.28
CA ARG A 84 11.59 -2.53 -3.14
C ARG A 84 10.56 -2.52 -2.03
N ILE A 85 10.68 -1.53 -1.14
CA ILE A 85 9.73 -1.31 -0.05
C ILE A 85 8.60 -0.43 -0.57
N LEU A 86 7.36 -0.85 -0.33
CA LEU A 86 6.15 -0.12 -0.66
C LEU A 86 5.46 0.31 0.63
N PHE A 87 4.73 1.42 0.57
CA PHE A 87 4.10 2.00 1.75
C PHE A 87 2.61 2.17 1.53
N LEU A 88 1.80 1.72 2.48
CA LEU A 88 0.36 1.98 2.43
C LEU A 88 0.11 3.44 2.82
N PRO A 89 -0.70 4.19 2.05
CA PRO A 89 -1.02 5.58 2.33
C PRO A 89 -2.10 5.68 3.41
N THR A 90 -1.90 5.03 4.55
CA THR A 90 -2.87 4.99 5.64
C THR A 90 -2.16 4.96 6.99
N GLU A 91 -2.89 5.32 8.04
CA GLU A 91 -2.41 5.22 9.40
C GLU A 91 -2.36 3.74 9.82
N LEU A 92 -1.16 3.29 10.21
CA LEU A 92 -1.01 1.99 10.85
C LEU A 92 -1.61 2.03 12.26
N PRO A 93 -2.31 0.97 12.71
CA PRO A 93 -2.80 0.88 14.08
C PRO A 93 -1.67 1.12 15.09
N ARG A 94 -1.93 1.99 16.07
CA ARG A 94 -0.99 2.31 17.16
C ARG A 94 -1.68 2.16 18.51
N PRO A 95 -0.93 1.80 19.58
CA PRO A 95 -1.46 1.84 20.93
C PRO A 95 -1.90 3.28 21.25
N LEU A 96 -3.08 3.43 21.84
CA LEU A 96 -3.49 4.71 22.40
C LEU A 96 -2.65 4.99 23.67
N PRO A 97 -2.28 6.24 23.94
CA PRO A 97 -1.53 6.57 25.14
C PRO A 97 -2.40 6.45 26.38
N ASP A 98 -2.00 5.60 27.33
CA ASP A 98 -2.72 5.41 28.59
C ASP A 98 -2.28 6.40 29.68
N ASP A 99 -1.09 7.01 29.53
CA ASP A 99 -0.48 7.90 30.51
C ASP A 99 0.25 9.11 29.87
N ALA A 100 0.72 10.02 30.71
CA ALA A 100 1.39 11.25 30.27
C ALA A 100 2.72 11.01 29.55
N ASN A 101 3.49 9.98 29.93
CA ASN A 101 4.75 9.64 29.29
C ASN A 101 4.50 9.07 27.89
N GLN A 102 3.50 8.20 27.75
CA GLN A 102 3.05 7.68 26.46
C GLN A 102 2.52 8.81 25.56
N ALA A 103 1.76 9.77 26.11
CA ALA A 103 1.29 10.93 25.37
C ALA A 103 2.45 11.86 24.93
N HIS A 104 3.48 12.02 25.76
CA HIS A 104 4.68 12.78 25.39
C HIS A 104 5.46 12.07 24.27
N TRP A 105 5.70 10.76 24.41
CA TRP A 105 6.31 9.95 23.35
C TRP A 105 5.52 10.04 22.05
N ALA A 106 4.19 9.89 22.09
CA ALA A 106 3.35 9.91 20.88
C ALA A 106 3.46 11.23 20.13
N ARG A 107 3.54 12.37 20.86
CA ARG A 107 3.78 13.69 20.27
C ARG A 107 5.15 13.82 19.64
N HIS A 108 6.22 13.40 20.34
CA HIS A 108 7.59 13.47 19.80
C HIS A 108 7.75 12.55 18.58
N PHE A 109 7.24 11.33 18.66
CA PHE A 109 7.22 10.35 17.58
C PHE A 109 6.49 10.88 16.34
N ALA A 110 5.32 11.50 16.52
CA ALA A 110 4.59 12.13 15.42
C ALA A 110 5.36 13.33 14.84
N ALA A 111 5.99 14.16 15.68
CA ALA A 111 6.75 15.33 15.22
C ALA A 111 7.98 14.95 14.38
N VAL A 112 8.75 13.94 14.83
CA VAL A 112 9.91 13.41 14.09
C VAL A 112 9.49 12.88 12.72
N ARG A 113 8.39 12.12 12.67
CA ARG A 113 7.86 11.58 11.42
C ARG A 113 7.30 12.65 10.49
N ALA A 114 6.59 13.65 11.03
CA ALA A 114 6.07 14.76 10.24
C ALA A 114 7.19 15.59 9.58
N LYS A 115 8.31 15.79 10.29
CA LYS A 115 9.51 16.43 9.71
C LYS A 115 10.04 15.63 8.51
N TYR A 116 10.18 14.31 8.67
CA TYR A 116 10.63 13.44 7.58
C TYR A 116 9.64 13.41 6.41
N ALA A 117 8.33 13.40 6.69
CA ALA A 117 7.28 13.49 5.69
C ALA A 117 7.39 14.78 4.85
N ALA A 118 7.68 15.92 5.47
CA ALA A 118 7.89 17.19 4.76
C ALA A 118 9.09 17.13 3.79
N HIS A 119 10.19 16.49 4.21
CA HIS A 119 11.35 16.26 3.33
C HIS A 119 10.98 15.36 2.14
N LEU A 120 10.32 14.23 2.40
CA LEU A 120 9.84 13.31 1.37
C LEU A 120 8.91 14.00 0.36
N PHE A 121 8.07 14.93 0.83
CA PHE A 121 7.15 15.69 -0.02
C PHE A 121 7.91 16.64 -0.96
N ALA A 122 8.91 17.35 -0.46
CA ALA A 122 9.75 18.22 -1.29
C ALA A 122 10.49 17.41 -2.38
N GLN A 123 10.99 16.23 -2.03
CA GLN A 123 11.61 15.31 -2.99
C GLN A 123 10.59 14.81 -4.01
N ALA A 124 9.36 14.44 -3.58
CA ALA A 124 8.30 14.02 -4.49
C ALA A 124 7.97 15.10 -5.54
N GLU A 125 7.96 16.36 -5.15
CA GLU A 125 7.78 17.49 -6.06
C GLU A 125 8.92 17.59 -7.08
N GLN A 126 10.18 17.45 -6.66
CA GLN A 126 11.34 17.44 -7.57
C GLN A 126 11.25 16.30 -8.60
N TYR A 127 10.90 15.09 -8.17
CA TYR A 127 10.70 13.95 -9.08
C TYR A 127 9.56 14.22 -10.08
N ALA A 128 8.45 14.82 -9.63
CA ALA A 128 7.35 15.19 -10.51
C ALA A 128 7.75 16.27 -11.53
N GLN A 129 8.52 17.28 -11.12
CA GLN A 129 9.07 18.32 -12.01
C GLN A 129 10.05 17.74 -13.03
N ALA A 130 10.83 16.71 -12.64
CA ALA A 130 11.72 15.97 -13.54
C ALA A 130 10.99 14.94 -14.44
N GLY A 131 9.66 14.82 -14.33
CA GLY A 131 8.86 13.89 -15.13
C GLY A 131 8.97 12.43 -14.70
N ASP A 132 9.48 12.12 -13.51
CA ASP A 132 9.43 10.80 -12.89
C ASP A 132 8.25 10.71 -11.90
N GLU A 133 7.05 10.70 -12.47
CA GLU A 133 5.82 10.65 -11.69
C GLU A 133 5.67 9.34 -10.90
N ALA A 134 6.26 8.24 -11.37
CA ALA A 134 6.21 6.97 -10.65
C ALA A 134 7.02 7.03 -9.34
N ALA A 135 8.19 7.67 -9.35
CA ALA A 135 8.95 7.94 -8.13
C ALA A 135 8.22 8.92 -7.21
N ALA A 136 7.69 10.02 -7.75
CA ALA A 136 6.92 10.99 -7.00
C ALA A 136 5.68 10.36 -6.32
N TYR A 137 4.94 9.50 -7.03
CA TYR A 137 3.78 8.80 -6.48
C TYR A 137 4.15 7.92 -5.29
N ARG A 138 5.22 7.14 -5.40
CA ARG A 138 5.71 6.30 -4.28
C ARG A 138 6.14 7.13 -3.09
N LEU A 139 6.80 8.26 -3.32
CA LEU A 139 7.17 9.18 -2.25
C LEU A 139 5.92 9.77 -1.57
N LEU A 140 4.87 10.13 -2.31
CA LEU A 140 3.61 10.57 -1.69
C LEU A 140 2.94 9.49 -0.84
N CYS A 141 2.98 8.22 -1.26
CA CYS A 141 2.54 7.11 -0.40
C CYS A 141 3.37 7.01 0.88
N HIS A 142 4.68 7.22 0.78
CA HIS A 142 5.58 7.25 1.94
C HIS A 142 5.29 8.46 2.85
N VAL A 143 5.04 9.65 2.28
CA VAL A 143 4.63 10.85 3.01
C VAL A 143 3.40 10.56 3.87
N LEU A 144 2.35 9.94 3.30
CA LEU A 144 1.13 9.62 4.04
C LEU A 144 1.29 8.51 5.07
N ARG A 145 2.26 7.62 4.88
CA ARG A 145 2.64 6.67 5.92
C ARG A 145 3.30 7.39 7.09
N GLU A 146 4.12 8.40 6.85
CA GLU A 146 4.81 9.16 7.90
C GLU A 146 3.92 10.21 8.57
N ASP A 147 3.16 10.96 7.79
CA ASP A 147 2.14 11.90 8.24
C ASP A 147 0.80 11.62 7.52
N PRO A 148 -0.07 10.79 8.14
CA PRO A 148 -1.39 10.50 7.60
C PRO A 148 -2.27 11.74 7.41
N ASN A 149 -1.96 12.87 8.05
CA ASN A 149 -2.74 14.11 7.97
C ASN A 149 -2.11 15.14 7.03
N HIS A 150 -1.08 14.77 6.26
CA HIS A 150 -0.40 15.68 5.35
C HIS A 150 -1.35 16.20 4.25
N ALA A 151 -1.89 17.41 4.45
CA ALA A 151 -2.99 17.95 3.65
C ALA A 151 -2.67 18.03 2.14
N ALA A 152 -1.45 18.45 1.77
CA ALA A 152 -1.07 18.56 0.36
C ALA A 152 -0.98 17.20 -0.33
N ALA A 153 -0.37 16.19 0.30
CA ALA A 153 -0.32 14.82 -0.22
C ALA A 153 -1.71 14.20 -0.34
N LYS A 154 -2.59 14.38 0.66
CA LYS A 154 -4.00 13.97 0.58
C LYS A 154 -4.74 14.66 -0.56
N ARG A 155 -4.53 15.96 -0.77
CA ARG A 155 -5.12 16.69 -1.91
C ARG A 155 -4.62 16.14 -3.25
N ILE A 156 -3.32 15.89 -3.39
CA ILE A 156 -2.71 15.40 -4.63
C ILE A 156 -3.17 13.97 -4.92
N LEU A 157 -3.20 13.07 -3.93
CA LEU A 157 -3.63 11.69 -4.17
C LEU A 157 -5.16 11.53 -4.20
N GLY A 158 -5.90 12.38 -3.47
CA GLY A 158 -7.35 12.44 -3.46
C GLY A 158 -7.99 11.07 -3.17
N PRO A 159 -8.90 10.56 -4.04
CA PRO A 159 -9.61 9.30 -3.80
C PRO A 159 -8.70 8.07 -3.67
N LEU A 160 -7.47 8.12 -4.18
CA LEU A 160 -6.52 7.00 -4.08
C LEU A 160 -6.12 6.68 -2.64
N VAL A 161 -6.21 7.65 -1.73
CA VAL A 161 -5.90 7.48 -0.29
C VAL A 161 -7.09 6.85 0.44
N THR A 162 -8.29 7.35 0.15
CA THR A 162 -9.49 7.02 0.92
C THR A 162 -9.89 5.55 0.82
N ALA A 163 -9.44 4.83 -0.20
CA ALA A 163 -9.89 3.47 -0.43
C ALA A 163 -9.39 2.45 0.60
N VAL A 164 -8.13 2.60 1.04
CA VAL A 164 -7.54 1.73 2.07
C VAL A 164 -8.03 2.07 3.48
N GLU A 165 -8.61 3.24 3.70
CA GLU A 165 -9.15 3.67 5.00
C GLU A 165 -10.61 3.22 5.22
N GLN A 166 -11.31 2.81 4.15
CA GLN A 166 -12.71 2.43 4.25
C GLN A 166 -12.88 1.06 4.91
N ARG A 167 -13.73 1.02 5.94
CA ARG A 167 -14.14 -0.23 6.57
C ARG A 167 -15.33 -0.84 5.82
N PRO A 168 -15.14 -2.00 5.16
CA PRO A 168 -16.22 -2.65 4.40
C PRO A 168 -17.37 -3.04 5.33
N ARG A 169 -18.59 -3.06 4.78
CA ARG A 169 -19.79 -3.51 5.50
C ARG A 169 -20.47 -4.59 4.71
N ILE A 170 -20.81 -5.68 5.39
CA ILE A 170 -21.59 -6.77 4.82
C ILE A 170 -23.08 -6.44 4.83
N ARG A 171 -23.73 -6.61 3.70
CA ARG A 171 -25.17 -6.42 3.54
C ARG A 171 -25.78 -7.71 3.00
N ARG A 172 -26.80 -8.22 3.68
CA ARG A 172 -27.52 -9.39 3.21
C ARG A 172 -28.37 -9.03 2.00
N ALA A 173 -28.37 -9.86 0.96
CA ALA A 173 -29.17 -9.60 -0.22
C ALA A 173 -30.65 -9.87 0.03
N THR A 174 -31.53 -9.03 -0.52
CA THR A 174 -32.99 -9.11 -0.38
C THR A 174 -33.68 -9.67 -1.62
N VAL A 175 -32.95 -9.83 -2.72
CA VAL A 175 -33.45 -10.38 -3.99
C VAL A 175 -32.68 -11.65 -4.33
N PRO A 176 -33.26 -12.55 -5.15
CA PRO A 176 -32.51 -13.68 -5.70
C PRO A 176 -31.32 -13.20 -6.56
N HIS A 177 -30.24 -13.97 -6.56
CA HIS A 177 -29.10 -13.66 -7.40
C HIS A 177 -29.45 -13.90 -8.88
N PRO A 178 -29.26 -12.92 -9.78
CA PRO A 178 -29.73 -13.02 -11.16
C PRO A 178 -29.04 -14.14 -11.96
N GLU A 179 -27.74 -14.36 -11.75
CA GLU A 179 -26.95 -15.33 -12.51
C GLU A 179 -26.99 -16.74 -11.89
N PHE A 180 -26.65 -16.89 -10.62
CA PHE A 180 -26.60 -18.19 -9.94
C PHE A 180 -27.94 -18.69 -9.37
N GLY A 181 -29.01 -17.89 -9.46
CA GLY A 181 -30.33 -18.28 -8.94
C GLY A 181 -30.39 -18.47 -7.42
N TRP A 182 -29.40 -17.97 -6.67
CA TRP A 182 -29.37 -18.10 -5.22
C TRP A 182 -30.57 -17.38 -4.58
N PRO A 183 -31.30 -17.99 -3.64
CA PRO A 183 -32.44 -17.35 -2.99
C PRO A 183 -32.09 -16.03 -2.29
N ALA A 184 -33.08 -15.15 -2.15
CA ALA A 184 -32.95 -13.97 -1.30
C ALA A 184 -32.51 -14.38 0.13
N GLY A 185 -31.61 -13.60 0.71
CA GLY A 185 -31.05 -13.89 2.02
C GLY A 185 -30.04 -15.05 2.08
N SER A 186 -29.81 -15.79 1.00
CA SER A 186 -28.82 -16.90 1.00
C SER A 186 -27.39 -16.47 0.67
N TYR A 187 -27.20 -15.20 0.31
CA TYR A 187 -25.93 -14.58 0.01
C TYR A 187 -25.88 -13.14 0.55
N SER A 188 -24.67 -12.61 0.61
CA SER A 188 -24.38 -11.25 1.07
C SER A 188 -23.56 -10.50 0.03
N ARG A 189 -23.49 -9.18 0.17
CA ARG A 189 -22.72 -8.28 -0.66
C ARG A 189 -21.86 -7.37 0.21
N VAL A 190 -20.63 -7.14 -0.21
CA VAL A 190 -19.71 -6.18 0.36
C VAL A 190 -19.29 -5.24 -0.75
N GLU A 191 -19.44 -3.94 -0.53
CA GLU A 191 -18.99 -2.91 -1.48
C GLU A 191 -17.79 -2.18 -0.90
N THR A 192 -16.76 -2.02 -1.71
CA THR A 192 -15.58 -1.18 -1.45
C THR A 192 -15.41 -0.21 -2.64
N PRO A 193 -14.50 0.77 -2.58
CA PRO A 193 -14.31 1.71 -3.67
C PRO A 193 -13.97 1.08 -5.03
N HIS A 194 -13.31 -0.08 -5.02
CA HIS A 194 -12.89 -0.76 -6.25
C HIS A 194 -13.54 -2.12 -6.48
N PHE A 195 -14.24 -2.70 -5.50
CA PHE A 195 -14.76 -4.06 -5.58
C PHE A 195 -16.22 -4.16 -5.13
N SER A 196 -17.01 -4.95 -5.86
CA SER A 196 -18.31 -5.44 -5.43
C SER A 196 -18.19 -6.95 -5.22
N ILE A 197 -18.18 -7.37 -3.96
CA ILE A 197 -18.01 -8.76 -3.57
C ILE A 197 -19.38 -9.36 -3.27
N VAL A 198 -19.79 -10.34 -4.06
CA VAL A 198 -20.96 -11.18 -3.79
C VAL A 198 -20.46 -12.46 -3.14
N THR A 199 -20.96 -12.78 -1.95
CA THR A 199 -20.41 -13.85 -1.11
C THR A 199 -21.47 -14.77 -0.52
N ARG A 200 -21.12 -16.06 -0.39
CA ARG A 200 -21.79 -17.05 0.46
C ARG A 200 -20.87 -17.60 1.56
N ALA A 201 -19.66 -17.07 1.66
CA ALA A 201 -18.68 -17.42 2.68
C ALA A 201 -18.99 -16.74 4.03
N GLU A 202 -18.18 -17.09 5.04
CA GLU A 202 -18.29 -16.51 6.38
C GLU A 202 -18.12 -14.97 6.35
N PRO A 203 -18.91 -14.21 7.13
CA PRO A 203 -18.79 -12.76 7.19
C PRO A 203 -17.39 -12.26 7.54
N LYS A 204 -16.71 -12.90 8.52
CA LYS A 204 -15.39 -12.46 8.99
C LYS A 204 -14.33 -12.58 7.89
N SER A 205 -14.26 -13.71 7.21
CA SER A 205 -13.32 -13.93 6.11
C SER A 205 -13.63 -13.04 4.90
N THR A 206 -14.91 -12.81 4.61
CA THR A 206 -15.33 -11.89 3.54
C THR A 206 -14.84 -10.46 3.79
N LEU A 207 -15.03 -9.93 5.01
CA LEU A 207 -14.59 -8.58 5.35
C LEU A 207 -13.06 -8.46 5.30
N ALA A 208 -12.34 -9.46 5.81
CA ALA A 208 -10.88 -9.49 5.74
C ALA A 208 -10.38 -9.53 4.29
N LEU A 209 -11.01 -10.30 3.41
CA LEU A 209 -10.68 -10.33 1.98
C LEU A 209 -10.93 -8.95 1.34
N ALA A 210 -12.07 -8.32 1.62
CA ALA A 210 -12.41 -7.01 1.07
C ALA A 210 -11.35 -5.94 1.42
N GLU A 211 -10.88 -5.92 2.67
CA GLU A 211 -9.80 -5.04 3.11
C GLU A 211 -8.47 -5.37 2.40
N GLN A 212 -8.11 -6.67 2.32
CA GLN A 212 -6.89 -7.12 1.65
C GLN A 212 -6.85 -6.77 0.16
N MET A 213 -7.99 -6.82 -0.53
CA MET A 213 -8.08 -6.47 -1.95
C MET A 213 -7.81 -4.98 -2.20
N GLU A 214 -8.32 -4.09 -1.36
CA GLU A 214 -8.04 -2.65 -1.43
C GLU A 214 -6.56 -2.36 -1.14
N VAL A 215 -6.00 -3.02 -0.13
CA VAL A 215 -4.56 -2.96 0.19
C VAL A 215 -3.72 -3.45 -0.99
N PHE A 216 -4.07 -4.59 -1.59
CA PHE A 216 -3.37 -5.14 -2.74
C PHE A 216 -3.40 -4.17 -3.92
N LEU A 217 -4.57 -3.61 -4.25
CA LEU A 217 -4.70 -2.66 -5.34
C LEU A 217 -3.88 -1.38 -5.10
N ALA A 218 -3.85 -0.86 -3.87
CA ALA A 218 -3.03 0.29 -3.51
C ALA A 218 -1.52 0.03 -3.68
N LEU A 219 -1.05 -1.18 -3.37
CA LEU A 219 0.34 -1.58 -3.58
C LEU A 219 0.65 -1.83 -5.07
N TRP A 220 -0.24 -2.52 -5.77
CA TRP A 220 -0.13 -2.76 -7.21
C TRP A 220 0.00 -1.44 -7.97
N ARG A 221 -0.77 -0.41 -7.60
CA ARG A 221 -0.70 0.92 -8.20
C ARG A 221 0.65 1.60 -8.03
N GLN A 222 1.37 1.36 -6.93
CA GLN A 222 2.71 1.91 -6.71
C GLN A 222 3.77 1.28 -7.62
N VAL A 223 3.61 -0.02 -7.91
CA VAL A 223 4.52 -0.77 -8.79
C VAL A 223 4.26 -0.40 -10.25
N PHE A 224 2.99 -0.38 -10.64
CA PHE A 224 2.56 -0.26 -12.02
C PHE A 224 2.05 1.13 -12.38
N PHE A 225 2.52 2.18 -11.68
CA PHE A 225 2.09 3.57 -11.91
C PHE A 225 1.98 3.96 -13.39
N PRO A 226 3.00 3.71 -14.25
CA PRO A 226 2.93 4.10 -15.66
C PRO A 226 1.87 3.36 -16.50
N LEU A 227 1.31 2.24 -16.00
CA LEU A 227 0.32 1.45 -16.73
C LEU A 227 -1.12 1.95 -16.55
N TRP A 228 -1.41 2.63 -15.43
CA TRP A 228 -2.77 3.07 -15.10
C TRP A 228 -2.90 4.59 -14.95
N ALA A 229 -1.80 5.31 -14.70
CA ALA A 229 -1.85 6.76 -14.56
C ALA A 229 -1.51 7.45 -15.90
N PRO A 230 -2.40 8.31 -16.43
CA PRO A 230 -2.09 9.18 -17.56
C PRO A 230 -0.80 9.99 -17.33
N PRO A 231 0.14 10.03 -18.28
CA PRO A 231 1.38 10.79 -18.15
C PRO A 231 1.14 12.28 -17.91
N GLY A 232 1.88 12.86 -16.97
CA GLY A 232 1.78 14.27 -16.60
C GLY A 232 0.65 14.58 -15.63
N GLN A 233 -0.25 13.63 -15.34
CA GLN A 233 -1.38 13.86 -14.45
C GLN A 233 -0.95 14.19 -13.02
N LEU A 234 0.10 13.53 -12.51
CA LEU A 234 0.55 13.77 -11.15
C LEU A 234 1.23 15.14 -11.05
N SER A 235 2.09 15.49 -12.00
CA SER A 235 2.76 16.79 -12.07
C SER A 235 1.73 17.94 -12.15
N GLU A 236 0.67 17.78 -12.94
CA GLU A 236 -0.43 18.75 -13.01
C GLU A 236 -1.15 18.92 -11.67
N ARG A 237 -1.30 17.84 -10.88
CA ARG A 237 -1.92 17.88 -9.55
C ARG A 237 -1.01 18.51 -8.49
N PHE A 238 0.32 18.35 -8.62
CA PHE A 238 1.30 19.11 -7.83
C PHE A 238 1.12 20.61 -8.06
N LEU A 239 0.96 21.05 -9.31
CA LEU A 239 0.68 22.44 -9.69
C LEU A 239 -0.72 22.96 -9.25
N GLY A 240 -1.48 22.15 -8.52
CA GLY A 240 -2.81 22.52 -8.03
C GLY A 240 -3.93 22.42 -9.06
N ARG A 241 -3.64 21.91 -10.28
CA ARG A 241 -4.68 21.75 -11.31
C ARG A 241 -5.59 20.58 -10.97
N TYR A 242 -6.89 20.77 -11.10
CA TYR A 242 -7.85 19.70 -10.87
C TYR A 242 -7.86 18.73 -12.05
N ARG A 243 -7.36 17.51 -11.82
CA ARG A 243 -7.44 16.38 -12.75
C ARG A 243 -7.98 15.17 -12.00
N SER A 244 -9.21 14.75 -12.22
CA SER A 244 -9.72 13.53 -11.59
C SER A 244 -8.84 12.34 -12.00
N TRP A 245 -8.41 11.54 -11.03
CA TRP A 245 -7.96 10.19 -11.35
C TRP A 245 -9.07 9.46 -12.11
N GLU A 246 -8.69 8.51 -12.96
CA GLU A 246 -9.67 7.71 -13.69
C GLU A 246 -10.72 7.16 -12.73
N LYS A 247 -11.99 7.21 -13.16
CA LYS A 247 -13.08 6.68 -12.35
C LYS A 247 -12.85 5.18 -12.23
N PRO A 248 -12.73 4.64 -11.01
CA PRO A 248 -12.49 3.21 -10.87
C PRO A 248 -13.68 2.44 -11.44
N SER A 249 -13.39 1.48 -12.33
CA SER A 249 -14.33 0.41 -12.64
C SER A 249 -14.46 -0.47 -11.41
N VAL A 250 -15.68 -0.63 -10.91
CA VAL A 250 -15.94 -1.57 -9.82
C VAL A 250 -15.78 -2.98 -10.37
N MET A 251 -14.87 -3.75 -9.79
CA MET A 251 -14.62 -5.15 -10.16
C MET A 251 -15.58 -6.06 -9.39
N GLU A 252 -16.36 -6.88 -10.11
CA GLU A 252 -17.22 -7.88 -9.48
C GLU A 252 -16.42 -9.12 -9.07
N VAL A 253 -16.63 -9.57 -7.84
CA VAL A 253 -15.93 -10.72 -7.27
C VAL A 253 -16.92 -11.66 -6.59
N TYR A 254 -16.82 -12.94 -6.90
CA TYR A 254 -17.65 -13.98 -6.31
C TYR A 254 -16.84 -14.81 -5.31
N LEU A 255 -17.19 -14.69 -4.03
CA LEU A 255 -16.60 -15.48 -2.95
C LEU A 255 -17.57 -16.59 -2.52
N LEU A 256 -17.29 -17.80 -2.98
CA LEU A 256 -18.12 -18.96 -2.71
C LEU A 256 -17.82 -19.53 -1.33
N ARG A 257 -18.76 -20.29 -0.78
CA ARG A 257 -18.66 -20.87 0.57
C ARG A 257 -17.48 -21.83 0.70
N ASP A 258 -17.27 -22.65 -0.31
CA ASP A 258 -16.29 -23.73 -0.32
C ASP A 258 -15.93 -24.15 -1.75
N ARG A 259 -14.94 -25.05 -1.86
CA ARG A 259 -14.48 -25.61 -3.14
C ARG A 259 -15.59 -26.39 -3.86
N ALA A 260 -16.43 -27.12 -3.13
CA ALA A 260 -17.48 -27.93 -3.74
C ALA A 260 -18.54 -27.05 -4.43
N GLU A 261 -18.90 -25.91 -3.82
CA GLU A 261 -19.75 -24.90 -4.44
C GLU A 261 -19.09 -24.29 -5.69
N TYR A 262 -17.79 -24.02 -5.65
CA TYR A 262 -17.03 -23.55 -6.82
C TYR A 262 -17.09 -24.53 -7.99
N LEU A 263 -16.80 -25.80 -7.74
CA LEU A 263 -16.86 -26.83 -8.78
C LEU A 263 -18.27 -27.01 -9.33
N LYS A 264 -19.29 -26.97 -8.46
CA LYS A 264 -20.70 -27.03 -8.87
C LYS A 264 -21.07 -25.89 -9.82
N ILE A 265 -20.59 -24.67 -9.56
CA ILE A 265 -20.85 -23.51 -10.42
C ILE A 265 -20.10 -23.60 -11.74
N LEU A 266 -18.89 -24.15 -11.74
CA LEU A 266 -18.15 -24.42 -12.97
C LEU A 266 -18.70 -25.61 -13.79
N GLY A 267 -19.64 -26.37 -13.24
CA GLY A 267 -20.17 -27.58 -13.88
C GLY A 267 -19.17 -28.73 -13.94
N VAL A 268 -18.14 -28.73 -13.08
CA VAL A 268 -17.13 -29.79 -13.00
C VAL A 268 -17.52 -30.74 -11.88
N ALA A 269 -17.69 -32.03 -12.21
CA ALA A 269 -17.87 -33.07 -11.20
C ALA A 269 -16.54 -33.30 -10.46
N GLU A 270 -16.59 -33.44 -9.13
CA GLU A 270 -15.41 -33.76 -8.32
C GLU A 270 -14.94 -35.17 -8.71
N ALA A 271 -13.70 -35.30 -9.20
CA ALA A 271 -13.07 -36.59 -9.41
C ALA A 271 -12.59 -37.09 -8.04
N ASP A 272 -13.21 -38.17 -7.56
CA ASP A 272 -12.87 -38.87 -6.32
C ASP A 272 -11.44 -39.44 -6.33
#